data_AF-A0A1G2YPD8-F1
#
_entry.id   AF-A0A1G2YPD8-F1
#
_cell.length_a   1.000
_cell.length_b   1.000
_cell.length_c   1.000
_cell.angle_alpha   90.00
_cell.angle_beta   90.00
_cell.angle_gamma   90.00
#
_symmetry.space_group_name_H-M   'P 1'
#
loop_
_entity.id
_entity.type
_entity.pdbx_description
1 polymer ?
#
loop_
_entity_poly.entity_id
_entity_poly.type
_entity_poly.pdbx_seq_one_letter_code
_entity_poly.pdbx_strand_id
1 'polypeptide(L)'
;MFTKTHILTAVVFVFSACQLQAGVIHSTWIGGTQGDWGEASNWSPAIVPDNTVWTTYVVSIDAYDYGIAVGIGQRYIIDQLVCRGDVTLYGPWYPVNLTLTEDGLVNYGDLYTANLDFTGDVKNTDGAELYLFDFFSAHGNLYNEPNATIEVTGRVMDIVDANIVNKGLICASSNGGLDADIEFLNSGRIELFGGEVSGDIFDNNSIGIIEGCGSLDSDQMLNQGIVYSVGGVLNIHSDGSIINTGVFGNKPLAILNISSHEGVDNQGTIEVNAGGGVAFDCNLVNEPNAVIKLLNGTLAATTITQKTGATFEGFGGITGNVVIDPNAVIKLTGPTNIVGDVEIKEGATLDISDGTVLVTGLTTCNGGTIKTFHGTIITQGGTSGGICRRIFVD
;
A
#
# COMPACT_ATOMS: atom_id res chain seq x y z
N MET A 1 38.55 63.80 27.00
CA MET A 1 37.25 64.46 26.70
C MET A 1 36.49 63.51 25.78
N PHE A 2 35.70 62.61 26.39
CA PHE A 2 34.92 61.57 25.74
C PHE A 2 33.42 61.92 25.84
N THR A 3 32.59 61.13 25.13
CA THR A 3 31.12 60.98 25.28
C THR A 3 30.24 62.14 24.81
N LYS A 4 29.87 62.17 23.51
CA LYS A 4 28.59 62.73 23.01
C LYS A 4 28.13 62.20 21.62
N THR A 5 28.51 60.99 21.19
CA THR A 5 28.15 60.50 19.84
C THR A 5 27.69 59.04 19.78
N HIS A 6 26.97 58.53 20.80
CA HIS A 6 26.41 57.16 20.77
C HIS A 6 24.93 57.05 21.20
N ILE A 7 24.17 58.15 21.29
CA ILE A 7 22.77 58.10 21.79
C ILE A 7 21.71 58.22 20.68
N LEU A 8 22.09 58.54 19.43
CA LEU A 8 21.11 58.71 18.35
C LEU A 8 20.89 57.48 17.44
N THR A 9 21.72 56.44 17.56
CA THR A 9 21.55 55.19 16.78
C THR A 9 20.71 54.14 17.53
N ALA A 10 20.50 54.30 18.84
CA ALA A 10 19.73 53.35 19.65
C ALA A 10 18.21 53.64 19.68
N VAL A 11 17.75 54.81 19.21
CA VAL A 11 16.32 55.18 19.22
C VAL A 11 15.61 54.84 17.91
N VAL A 12 16.36 54.60 16.82
CA VAL A 12 15.78 54.16 15.53
C VAL A 12 15.64 52.62 15.46
N PHE A 13 16.30 51.87 16.33
CA PHE A 13 16.15 50.40 16.41
C PHE A 13 15.09 49.92 17.43
N VAL A 14 14.42 50.84 18.13
CA VAL A 14 13.43 50.54 19.19
C VAL A 14 12.01 50.99 18.81
N PHE A 15 11.78 51.36 17.54
CA PHE A 15 10.49 51.05 16.89
C PHE A 15 10.58 49.60 16.40
N SER A 16 10.71 48.68 17.35
CA SER A 16 9.55 47.89 17.78
C SER A 16 8.94 47.24 16.56
N ALA A 17 9.54 46.10 16.22
CA ALA A 17 8.90 45.01 15.54
C ALA A 17 7.65 44.57 16.33
N CYS A 18 6.63 45.43 16.35
CA CYS A 18 5.26 44.98 16.44
C CYS A 18 5.04 44.19 15.16
N GLN A 19 5.47 42.93 15.16
CA GLN A 19 4.89 41.96 14.27
C GLN A 19 3.39 42.04 14.57
N LEU A 20 2.66 42.71 13.68
CA LEU A 20 1.21 42.62 13.64
C LEU A 20 0.94 41.14 13.41
N GLN A 21 0.75 40.41 14.50
CA GLN A 21 0.28 39.04 14.43
C GLN A 21 -1.07 39.10 13.74
N ALA A 22 -1.22 38.35 12.65
CA ALA A 22 -2.48 38.25 11.95
C ALA A 22 -3.57 37.86 12.96
N GLY A 23 -4.72 38.53 12.91
CA GLY A 23 -5.83 38.17 13.78
C GLY A 23 -6.38 36.82 13.34
N VAL A 24 -6.35 35.83 14.22
CA VAL A 24 -7.00 34.53 13.98
C VAL A 24 -8.50 34.68 14.19
N ILE A 25 -9.28 34.36 13.18
CA ILE A 25 -10.74 34.41 13.19
C ILE A 25 -11.27 32.98 13.16
N HIS A 26 -12.00 32.61 14.20
CA HIS A 26 -12.76 31.35 14.20
C HIS A 26 -14.08 31.57 13.46
N SER A 27 -14.23 30.91 12.31
CA SER A 27 -15.45 30.99 11.50
C SER A 27 -16.22 29.68 11.58
N THR A 28 -17.52 29.76 11.81
CA THR A 28 -18.40 28.60 11.90
C THR A 28 -19.48 28.67 10.85
N TRP A 29 -19.78 27.56 10.19
CA TRP A 29 -20.88 27.45 9.25
C TRP A 29 -22.24 27.64 9.95
N ILE A 30 -23.06 28.54 9.41
CA ILE A 30 -24.45 28.80 9.83
C ILE A 30 -25.42 28.81 8.64
N GLY A 31 -24.97 28.44 7.43
CA GLY A 31 -25.75 28.46 6.19
C GLY A 31 -26.87 27.40 6.09
N GLY A 32 -27.19 26.69 7.17
CA GLY A 32 -28.17 25.60 7.16
C GLY A 32 -27.61 24.31 6.56
N THR A 33 -28.46 23.54 5.87
CA THR A 33 -28.11 22.22 5.29
C THR A 33 -27.41 22.31 3.94
N GLN A 34 -27.48 23.46 3.26
CA GLN A 34 -26.82 23.66 1.97
C GLN A 34 -26.52 25.14 1.75
N GLY A 35 -25.36 25.44 1.17
CA GLY A 35 -25.04 26.79 0.72
C GLY A 35 -23.69 26.88 0.03
N ASP A 36 -23.34 28.09 -0.41
CA ASP A 36 -22.06 28.37 -1.06
C ASP A 36 -21.07 28.97 -0.05
N TRP A 37 -19.80 28.54 -0.12
CA TRP A 37 -18.70 29.06 0.71
C TRP A 37 -18.54 30.58 0.54
N GLY A 38 -18.74 31.10 -0.67
CA GLY A 38 -18.56 32.52 -1.00
C GLY A 38 -19.62 33.47 -0.42
N GLU A 39 -20.66 32.95 0.23
CA GLU A 39 -21.73 33.78 0.79
C GLU A 39 -21.48 34.09 2.27
N ALA A 40 -21.17 35.34 2.58
CA ALA A 40 -20.88 35.78 3.95
C ALA A 40 -21.99 35.48 4.96
N SER A 41 -23.26 35.40 4.53
CA SER A 41 -24.40 35.03 5.38
C SER A 41 -24.37 33.60 5.90
N ASN A 42 -23.57 32.73 5.28
CA ASN A 42 -23.42 31.33 5.68
C ASN A 42 -22.36 31.14 6.77
N TRP A 43 -21.73 32.22 7.25
CA TRP A 43 -20.64 32.18 8.21
C TRP A 43 -20.94 33.02 9.46
N SER A 44 -20.38 32.58 10.59
CA SER A 44 -20.33 33.35 11.83
C SER A 44 -18.87 33.47 12.29
N PRO A 45 -18.27 34.68 12.33
CA PRO A 45 -18.87 35.96 11.94
C PRO A 45 -19.24 35.99 10.44
N ALA A 46 -20.17 36.88 10.05
CA ALA A 46 -20.68 37.00 8.67
C ALA A 46 -19.64 37.60 7.70
N ILE A 47 -18.56 36.87 7.51
CA ILE A 47 -17.36 37.18 6.73
C ILE A 47 -16.94 35.87 6.06
N VAL A 48 -16.68 35.91 4.75
CA VAL A 48 -16.21 34.74 4.02
C VAL A 48 -14.80 34.35 4.51
N PRO A 49 -14.58 33.11 4.96
CA PRO A 49 -13.24 32.65 5.35
C PRO A 49 -12.31 32.63 4.14
N ASP A 50 -11.32 33.53 4.16
CA ASP A 50 -10.26 33.64 3.17
C ASP A 50 -9.09 34.46 3.76
N ASN A 51 -7.96 33.82 3.97
CA ASN A 51 -6.76 34.36 4.60
C ASN A 51 -6.27 35.57 3.82
N THR A 52 -5.84 36.58 4.57
CA THR A 52 -5.16 37.76 4.05
C THR A 52 -3.86 37.95 4.79
N VAL A 53 -3.05 38.94 4.39
CA VAL A 53 -1.83 39.30 5.13
C VAL A 53 -2.10 39.78 6.56
N TRP A 54 -3.36 40.05 6.94
CA TRP A 54 -3.74 40.59 8.25
C TRP A 54 -4.65 39.66 9.06
N THR A 55 -5.26 38.66 8.42
CA THR A 55 -6.28 37.82 9.02
C THR A 55 -6.09 36.39 8.59
N THR A 56 -6.17 35.46 9.54
CA THR A 56 -6.21 34.04 9.22
C THR A 56 -7.46 33.39 9.79
N TYR A 57 -7.86 32.25 9.23
CA TYR A 57 -9.13 31.61 9.54
C TYR A 57 -8.96 30.16 9.97
N VAL A 58 -9.59 29.83 11.09
CA VAL A 58 -9.88 28.46 11.51
C VAL A 58 -11.37 28.24 11.27
N VAL A 59 -11.71 27.34 10.35
CA VAL A 59 -13.09 27.12 9.89
C VAL A 59 -13.64 25.83 10.49
N SER A 60 -14.87 25.88 11.00
CA SER A 60 -15.61 24.70 11.49
C SER A 60 -16.94 24.55 10.75
N ILE A 61 -17.20 23.35 10.24
CA ILE A 61 -18.49 22.93 9.68
C ILE A 61 -19.01 21.78 10.54
N ASP A 62 -20.01 22.08 11.37
CA ASP A 62 -20.61 21.13 12.29
C ASP A 62 -22.01 20.72 11.82
N ALA A 63 -22.08 19.61 11.10
CA ALA A 63 -23.31 18.90 10.80
C ALA A 63 -23.75 18.16 12.06
N TYR A 64 -24.82 18.62 12.71
CA TYR A 64 -25.37 17.96 13.90
C TYR A 64 -26.16 16.71 13.45
N ASP A 65 -27.48 16.68 13.65
CA ASP A 65 -28.34 15.56 13.26
C ASP A 65 -28.79 15.61 11.77
N TYR A 66 -28.14 16.43 10.95
CA TYR A 66 -28.49 16.64 9.54
C TYR A 66 -27.25 16.85 8.69
N GLY A 67 -27.27 16.36 7.45
CA GLY A 67 -26.18 16.57 6.49
C GLY A 67 -26.04 18.04 6.05
N ILE A 68 -24.80 18.49 5.87
CA ILE A 68 -24.46 19.82 5.36
C ILE A 68 -23.70 19.69 4.04
N ALA A 69 -24.17 20.35 2.99
CA ALA A 69 -23.48 20.41 1.70
C ALA A 69 -22.96 21.83 1.42
N VAL A 70 -21.65 21.98 1.27
CA VAL A 70 -20.99 23.27 1.01
C VAL A 70 -20.35 23.29 -0.37
N GLY A 71 -20.85 24.20 -1.22
CA GLY A 71 -20.30 24.45 -2.54
C GLY A 71 -19.08 25.38 -2.49
N ILE A 72 -17.96 24.94 -3.05
CA ILE A 72 -16.71 25.72 -3.15
C ILE A 72 -16.49 26.14 -4.60
N GLY A 73 -16.97 27.33 -4.96
CA GLY A 73 -16.99 27.80 -6.35
C GLY A 73 -15.68 28.43 -6.86
N GLN A 74 -14.75 28.76 -5.97
CA GLN A 74 -13.47 29.40 -6.30
C GLN A 74 -12.40 29.04 -5.26
N ARG A 75 -11.15 29.42 -5.54
CA ARG A 75 -10.04 29.21 -4.61
C ARG A 75 -10.23 30.00 -3.31
N TYR A 76 -9.94 29.36 -2.19
CA TYR A 76 -9.84 29.98 -0.86
C TYR A 76 -8.56 29.53 -0.16
N ILE A 77 -8.07 30.37 0.75
CA ILE A 77 -6.91 30.05 1.62
C ILE A 77 -7.38 30.16 3.06
N ILE A 78 -7.16 29.16 3.90
CA ILE A 78 -7.48 29.19 5.33
C ILE A 78 -6.35 28.48 6.11
N ASP A 79 -6.28 28.63 7.44
CA ASP A 79 -5.25 27.91 8.22
C ASP A 79 -5.67 26.45 8.47
N GLN A 80 -6.95 26.25 8.77
CA GLN A 80 -7.51 24.97 9.18
C GLN A 80 -8.98 24.84 8.78
N LEU A 81 -9.37 23.64 8.33
CA LEU A 81 -10.76 23.23 8.17
C LEU A 81 -11.09 22.05 9.08
N VAL A 82 -12.15 22.19 9.88
CA VAL A 82 -12.63 21.15 10.79
C VAL A 82 -14.06 20.76 10.39
N CYS A 83 -14.26 19.48 10.10
CA CYS A 83 -15.58 18.93 9.76
C CYS A 83 -16.08 17.98 10.86
N ARG A 84 -17.36 18.09 11.23
CA ARG A 84 -18.05 17.21 12.19
C ARG A 84 -19.40 16.78 11.65
N GLY A 85 -19.77 15.52 11.90
CA GLY A 85 -21.00 14.91 11.37
C GLY A 85 -20.94 14.70 9.86
N ASP A 86 -22.10 14.64 9.21
CA ASP A 86 -22.26 14.41 7.78
C ASP A 86 -22.04 15.71 6.97
N VAL A 87 -20.85 15.86 6.38
CA VAL A 87 -20.44 17.04 5.62
C VAL A 87 -20.08 16.63 4.19
N THR A 88 -20.66 17.30 3.21
CA THR A 88 -20.26 17.21 1.80
C THR A 88 -19.59 18.52 1.38
N LEU A 89 -18.35 18.43 0.91
CA LEU A 89 -17.64 19.51 0.25
C LEU A 89 -17.57 19.21 -1.25
N TYR A 90 -18.07 20.13 -2.08
CA TYR A 90 -18.06 19.91 -3.52
C TYR A 90 -17.61 21.14 -4.29
N GLY A 91 -16.78 20.92 -5.31
CA GLY A 91 -16.43 21.91 -6.32
C GLY A 91 -17.42 21.92 -7.49
N PRO A 92 -17.26 22.87 -8.43
CA PRO A 92 -17.88 22.81 -9.75
C PRO A 92 -17.36 21.61 -10.56
N TRP A 93 -17.75 21.48 -11.83
CA TRP A 93 -17.29 20.40 -12.74
C TRP A 93 -15.78 20.38 -13.04
N TYR A 94 -15.00 21.26 -12.41
CA TYR A 94 -13.56 21.34 -12.48
C TYR A 94 -13.00 21.46 -11.06
N PRO A 95 -11.80 20.91 -10.78
CA PRO A 95 -11.21 21.00 -9.46
C PRO A 95 -11.03 22.45 -9.02
N VAL A 96 -11.43 22.72 -7.77
CA VAL A 96 -11.19 24.00 -7.11
C VAL A 96 -10.28 23.76 -5.92
N ASN A 97 -9.24 24.59 -5.81
CA ASN A 97 -8.24 24.45 -4.76
C ASN A 97 -8.67 25.14 -3.45
N LEU A 98 -8.64 24.39 -2.35
CA LEU A 98 -8.69 24.92 -0.99
C LEU A 98 -7.30 24.77 -0.35
N THR A 99 -6.63 25.89 -0.12
CA THR A 99 -5.31 25.92 0.52
C THR A 99 -5.45 25.99 2.05
N LEU A 100 -4.85 25.06 2.78
CA LEU A 100 -4.84 24.91 4.24
C LEU A 100 -3.39 25.09 4.75
N THR A 101 -3.08 26.26 5.32
CA THR A 101 -1.67 26.67 5.52
C THR A 101 -0.99 26.20 6.79
N GLU A 102 -1.73 25.76 7.81
CA GLU A 102 -1.15 25.34 9.09
C GLU A 102 -1.59 23.94 9.52
N ASP A 103 -2.82 23.79 10.00
CA ASP A 103 -3.31 22.56 10.64
C ASP A 103 -4.16 21.67 9.71
N GLY A 104 -4.17 21.98 8.41
CA GLY A 104 -4.79 21.13 7.40
C GLY A 104 -6.31 20.95 7.55
N LEU A 105 -6.82 19.85 7.03
CA LEU A 105 -8.20 19.40 7.16
C LEU A 105 -8.28 18.34 8.25
N VAL A 106 -9.23 18.47 9.18
CA VAL A 106 -9.48 17.47 10.21
C VAL A 106 -10.94 17.02 10.16
N ASN A 107 -11.15 15.76 9.78
CA ASN A 107 -12.47 15.13 9.73
C ASN A 107 -12.76 14.33 11.01
N TYR A 108 -13.90 14.62 11.65
CA TYR A 108 -14.42 13.91 12.84
C TYR A 108 -15.77 13.23 12.60
N GLY A 109 -16.23 13.14 11.35
CA GLY A 109 -17.51 12.52 10.99
C GLY A 109 -17.46 11.90 9.61
N ASP A 110 -18.54 12.03 8.86
CA ASP A 110 -18.66 11.49 7.50
C ASP A 110 -18.42 12.63 6.52
N LEU A 111 -17.24 12.64 5.87
CA LEU A 111 -16.84 13.69 4.95
C LEU A 111 -16.85 13.18 3.53
N TYR A 112 -17.75 13.72 2.71
CA TYR A 112 -17.78 13.51 1.27
C TYR A 112 -17.05 14.64 0.56
N THR A 113 -16.08 14.32 -0.28
CA THR A 113 -15.39 15.31 -1.12
C THR A 113 -15.55 14.96 -2.59
N ALA A 114 -15.87 15.96 -3.42
CA ALA A 114 -15.92 15.80 -4.87
C ALA A 114 -15.44 17.04 -5.62
N ASN A 115 -14.59 16.85 -6.64
CA ASN A 115 -14.06 17.91 -7.50
C ASN A 115 -13.29 19.00 -6.73
N LEU A 116 -12.42 18.59 -5.81
CA LEU A 116 -11.67 19.49 -4.94
C LEU A 116 -10.19 19.11 -4.89
N ASP A 117 -9.34 20.12 -4.97
CA ASP A 117 -7.91 19.98 -4.68
C ASP A 117 -7.64 20.58 -3.29
N PHE A 118 -6.99 19.82 -2.43
CA PHE A 118 -6.51 20.32 -1.15
C PHE A 118 -5.01 20.64 -1.24
N THR A 119 -4.58 21.69 -0.56
CA THR A 119 -3.17 21.89 -0.26
C THR A 119 -3.04 21.97 1.25
N GLY A 120 -2.17 21.17 1.85
CA GLY A 120 -2.11 20.96 3.29
C GLY A 120 -2.57 19.55 3.69
N ASP A 121 -2.17 19.13 4.88
CA ASP A 121 -2.43 17.78 5.38
C ASP A 121 -3.94 17.51 5.55
N VAL A 122 -4.35 16.26 5.33
CA VAL A 122 -5.71 15.77 5.54
C VAL A 122 -5.68 14.70 6.63
N LYS A 123 -6.41 14.91 7.71
CA LYS A 123 -6.50 13.98 8.83
C LYS A 123 -7.92 13.45 9.01
N ASN A 124 -8.10 12.17 8.73
CA ASN A 124 -9.29 11.41 9.05
C ASN A 124 -9.15 10.79 10.46
N THR A 125 -9.91 11.28 11.43
CA THR A 125 -9.73 10.93 12.85
C THR A 125 -10.42 9.61 13.23
N ASP A 126 -10.14 9.12 14.43
CA ASP A 126 -10.67 7.84 14.94
C ASP A 126 -12.21 7.75 14.81
N GLY A 127 -12.67 6.73 14.09
CA GLY A 127 -14.09 6.48 13.82
C GLY A 127 -14.73 7.36 12.74
N ALA A 128 -13.97 8.24 12.09
CA ALA A 128 -14.46 9.08 11.00
C ALA A 128 -14.42 8.34 9.64
N GLU A 129 -15.29 8.76 8.73
CA GLU A 129 -15.39 8.21 7.37
C GLU A 129 -15.08 9.31 6.35
N LEU A 130 -14.14 9.05 5.44
CA LEU A 130 -13.76 9.97 4.37
C LEU A 130 -14.06 9.33 3.02
N TYR A 131 -14.97 9.93 2.27
CA TYR A 131 -15.42 9.47 0.97
C TYR A 131 -14.78 10.33 -0.11
N LEU A 132 -13.84 9.76 -0.85
CA LEU A 132 -13.16 10.39 -1.96
C LEU A 132 -13.86 9.98 -3.26
N PHE A 133 -14.53 10.93 -3.89
CA PHE A 133 -15.32 10.73 -5.10
C PHE A 133 -14.90 11.71 -6.19
N ASP A 134 -14.80 11.23 -7.43
CA ASP A 134 -14.38 12.04 -8.59
C ASP A 134 -13.07 12.81 -8.33
N PHE A 135 -12.74 13.84 -9.11
CA PHE A 135 -11.44 14.51 -9.03
C PHE A 135 -11.12 15.01 -7.61
N PHE A 136 -10.21 14.31 -6.93
CA PHE A 136 -9.58 14.73 -5.69
C PHE A 136 -8.07 14.65 -5.85
N SER A 137 -7.38 15.71 -5.46
CA SER A 137 -5.93 15.68 -5.24
C SER A 137 -5.62 16.40 -3.94
N ALA A 138 -4.59 15.94 -3.23
CA ALA A 138 -4.09 16.64 -2.04
C ALA A 138 -2.58 16.85 -2.16
N HIS A 139 -2.14 18.10 -2.01
CA HIS A 139 -0.74 18.48 -1.86
C HIS A 139 -0.42 18.57 -0.36
N GLY A 140 -0.30 17.43 0.29
CA GLY A 140 -0.15 17.30 1.74
C GLY A 140 -0.41 15.87 2.19
N ASN A 141 0.07 15.50 3.38
CA ASN A 141 -0.03 14.12 3.84
C ASN A 141 -1.48 13.75 4.15
N LEU A 142 -1.85 12.50 3.86
CA LEU A 142 -3.14 11.93 4.20
C LEU A 142 -2.98 10.95 5.37
N TYR A 143 -3.60 11.27 6.51
CA TYR A 143 -3.58 10.45 7.71
C TYR A 143 -4.94 9.79 7.94
N ASN A 144 -4.98 8.46 7.96
CA ASN A 144 -6.15 7.69 8.37
C ASN A 144 -5.87 7.06 9.74
N GLU A 145 -6.49 7.58 10.80
CA GLU A 145 -6.26 7.09 12.16
C GLU A 145 -6.92 5.71 12.39
N PRO A 146 -6.64 5.01 13.51
CA PRO A 146 -7.29 3.75 13.83
C PRO A 146 -8.82 3.86 13.78
N ASN A 147 -9.51 2.78 13.42
CA ASN A 147 -10.98 2.72 13.28
C ASN A 147 -11.62 3.70 12.28
N ALA A 148 -10.83 4.56 11.63
CA ALA A 148 -11.30 5.46 10.59
C ALA A 148 -11.36 4.73 9.24
N THR A 149 -12.26 5.15 8.36
CA THR A 149 -12.43 4.55 7.03
C THR A 149 -12.20 5.59 5.94
N ILE A 150 -11.44 5.23 4.90
CA ILE A 150 -11.40 5.98 3.65
C ILE A 150 -12.03 5.09 2.57
N GLU A 151 -13.06 5.58 1.90
CA GLU A 151 -13.65 4.94 0.74
C GLU A 151 -13.28 5.71 -0.53
N VAL A 152 -12.73 4.99 -1.50
CA VAL A 152 -12.18 5.57 -2.73
C VAL A 152 -12.95 5.01 -3.91
N THR A 153 -13.57 5.91 -4.65
CA THR A 153 -14.41 5.57 -5.80
C THR A 153 -14.20 6.54 -6.95
N GLY A 154 -14.45 6.07 -8.17
CA GLY A 154 -14.39 6.93 -9.36
C GLY A 154 -13.06 6.87 -10.09
N ARG A 155 -12.07 7.68 -9.71
CA ARG A 155 -10.74 7.76 -10.35
C ARG A 155 -9.64 7.50 -9.33
N VAL A 156 -8.41 7.36 -9.83
CA VAL A 156 -7.21 7.44 -8.99
C VAL A 156 -7.07 8.88 -8.48
N MET A 157 -6.81 9.00 -7.17
CA MET A 157 -6.61 10.26 -6.48
C MET A 157 -5.14 10.41 -6.11
N ASP A 158 -4.56 11.54 -6.52
CA ASP A 158 -3.13 11.78 -6.37
C ASP A 158 -2.85 12.57 -5.09
N ILE A 159 -2.04 11.99 -4.22
CA ILE A 159 -1.50 12.61 -3.00
C ILE A 159 -0.08 13.09 -3.32
N VAL A 160 -0.01 14.32 -3.83
CA VAL A 160 1.13 14.88 -4.53
C VAL A 160 2.20 15.38 -3.56
N ASP A 161 3.46 15.04 -3.84
CA ASP A 161 4.64 15.34 -3.02
C ASP A 161 4.43 14.98 -1.52
N ALA A 162 3.69 13.91 -1.24
CA ALA A 162 3.21 13.63 0.11
C ALA A 162 3.06 12.13 0.42
N ASN A 163 2.89 11.83 1.71
CA ASN A 163 2.73 10.48 2.22
C ASN A 163 1.27 10.15 2.51
N ILE A 164 0.92 8.88 2.37
CA ILE A 164 -0.32 8.30 2.91
C ILE A 164 0.06 7.44 4.12
N VAL A 165 -0.57 7.71 5.27
CA VAL A 165 -0.39 6.93 6.50
C VAL A 165 -1.72 6.30 6.90
N ASN A 166 -1.87 5.00 6.67
CA ASN A 166 -3.07 4.25 7.02
C ASN A 166 -2.89 3.45 8.31
N LYS A 167 -3.74 3.71 9.31
CA LYS A 167 -3.91 2.88 10.50
C LYS A 167 -5.33 2.34 10.65
N GLY A 168 -6.25 2.80 9.80
CA GLY A 168 -7.66 2.42 9.77
C GLY A 168 -7.96 1.44 8.63
N LEU A 169 -9.10 1.63 7.98
CA LEU A 169 -9.54 0.90 6.79
C LEU A 169 -9.46 1.81 5.56
N ILE A 170 -8.91 1.30 4.46
CA ILE A 170 -9.04 1.88 3.12
C ILE A 170 -9.79 0.89 2.24
N CYS A 171 -10.85 1.32 1.59
CA CYS A 171 -11.62 0.54 0.62
C CYS A 171 -11.49 1.19 -0.77
N ALA A 172 -10.88 0.50 -1.73
CA ALA A 172 -10.75 0.99 -3.11
C ALA A 172 -11.64 0.16 -4.05
N SER A 173 -12.65 0.81 -4.63
CA SER A 173 -13.60 0.19 -5.56
C SER A 173 -13.04 0.08 -6.98
N SER A 174 -13.69 -0.67 -7.85
CA SER A 174 -13.33 -0.73 -9.28
C SER A 174 -13.35 0.68 -9.87
N ASN A 175 -12.20 1.16 -10.33
CA ASN A 175 -11.87 2.53 -10.80
C ASN A 175 -11.39 3.54 -9.75
N GLY A 176 -11.60 3.29 -8.45
CA GLY A 176 -11.03 4.11 -7.39
C GLY A 176 -9.57 3.73 -7.13
N GLY A 177 -8.72 4.73 -6.87
CA GLY A 177 -7.38 4.46 -6.37
C GLY A 177 -6.79 5.59 -5.55
N LEU A 178 -5.76 5.27 -4.77
CA LEU A 178 -4.98 6.23 -3.99
C LEU A 178 -3.52 6.10 -4.36
N ASP A 179 -2.94 7.19 -4.87
CA ASP A 179 -1.55 7.27 -5.24
C ASP A 179 -0.80 8.20 -4.28
N ALA A 180 0.30 7.71 -3.69
CA ALA A 180 1.18 8.49 -2.83
C ALA A 180 2.51 8.75 -3.55
N ASP A 181 2.80 9.99 -3.90
CA ASP A 181 4.05 10.35 -4.60
C ASP A 181 5.33 9.98 -3.84
N ILE A 182 5.28 9.73 -2.53
CA ILE A 182 6.46 9.43 -1.71
C ILE A 182 6.35 8.09 -1.01
N GLU A 183 5.50 8.00 0.01
CA GLU A 183 5.43 6.80 0.85
C GLU A 183 3.97 6.45 1.17
N PHE A 184 3.61 5.21 0.91
CA PHE A 184 2.37 4.61 1.38
C PHE A 184 2.69 3.69 2.57
N LEU A 185 2.40 4.18 3.77
CA LEU A 185 2.59 3.46 5.03
C LEU A 185 1.29 2.80 5.48
N ASN A 186 1.18 1.48 5.33
CA ASN A 186 0.02 0.73 5.78
C ASN A 186 0.29 -0.03 7.09
N SER A 187 -0.32 0.41 8.18
CA SER A 187 -0.44 -0.30 9.46
C SER A 187 -1.89 -0.69 9.78
N GLY A 188 -2.83 -0.44 8.86
CA GLY A 188 -4.24 -0.76 8.97
C GLY A 188 -4.64 -1.88 8.03
N ARG A 189 -5.83 -1.77 7.45
CA ARG A 189 -6.35 -2.69 6.44
C ARG A 189 -6.62 -1.96 5.14
N ILE A 190 -6.27 -2.58 4.02
CA ILE A 190 -6.63 -2.14 2.67
C ILE A 190 -7.46 -3.27 2.04
N GLU A 191 -8.68 -2.95 1.63
CA GLU A 191 -9.56 -3.83 0.87
C GLU A 191 -9.69 -3.33 -0.57
N LEU A 192 -9.26 -4.16 -1.53
CA LEU A 192 -9.34 -3.85 -2.96
C LEU A 192 -10.52 -4.60 -3.59
N PHE A 193 -11.43 -3.86 -4.20
CA PHE A 193 -12.60 -4.37 -4.93
C PHE A 193 -12.49 -4.03 -6.42
N GLY A 194 -11.31 -4.29 -7.00
CA GLY A 194 -10.90 -3.93 -8.35
C GLY A 194 -10.24 -2.55 -8.46
N GLY A 195 -9.99 -1.88 -7.32
CA GLY A 195 -9.29 -0.60 -7.26
C GLY A 195 -7.77 -0.74 -7.19
N GLU A 196 -7.11 0.39 -6.95
CA GLU A 196 -5.66 0.53 -6.97
C GLU A 196 -5.15 1.28 -5.75
N VAL A 197 -3.97 0.92 -5.26
CA VAL A 197 -3.21 1.73 -4.31
C VAL A 197 -1.76 1.77 -4.77
N SER A 198 -1.11 2.92 -4.69
CA SER A 198 0.26 3.06 -5.16
C SER A 198 1.08 4.01 -4.32
N GLY A 199 2.40 3.87 -4.44
CA GLY A 199 3.33 4.91 -4.07
C GLY A 199 4.78 4.49 -4.25
N ASP A 200 5.69 5.47 -4.40
CA ASP A 200 7.11 5.22 -4.67
C ASP A 200 7.69 4.17 -3.70
N ILE A 201 7.48 4.37 -2.40
CA ILE A 201 7.75 3.36 -1.38
C ILE A 201 6.43 2.87 -0.79
N PHE A 202 6.11 1.59 -1.01
CA PHE A 202 4.95 0.96 -0.40
C PHE A 202 5.38 0.08 0.78
N ASP A 203 5.18 0.54 2.02
CA ASP A 203 5.45 -0.20 3.24
C ASP A 203 4.15 -0.77 3.86
N ASN A 204 3.89 -2.04 3.59
CA ASN A 204 2.88 -2.80 4.32
C ASN A 204 3.49 -3.31 5.63
N ASN A 205 3.35 -2.53 6.69
CA ASN A 205 4.00 -2.76 7.97
C ASN A 205 3.54 -4.07 8.63
N SER A 206 4.21 -4.50 9.70
CA SER A 206 4.03 -5.84 10.32
C SER A 206 2.61 -6.19 10.81
N ILE A 207 1.76 -5.19 11.02
CA ILE A 207 0.35 -5.35 11.39
C ILE A 207 -0.61 -5.02 10.24
N GLY A 208 -0.07 -4.52 9.13
CA GLY A 208 -0.82 -4.15 7.93
C GLY A 208 -1.41 -5.37 7.23
N ILE A 209 -2.63 -5.21 6.74
CA ILE A 209 -3.35 -6.23 5.96
C ILE A 209 -3.76 -5.61 4.64
N ILE A 210 -3.48 -6.30 3.54
CA ILE A 210 -3.96 -5.96 2.20
C ILE A 210 -4.67 -7.20 1.66
N GLU A 211 -5.93 -7.05 1.24
CA GLU A 211 -6.64 -8.15 0.62
C GLU A 211 -7.66 -7.72 -0.42
N GLY A 212 -7.98 -8.64 -1.33
CA GLY A 212 -8.99 -8.40 -2.36
C GLY A 212 -8.52 -8.74 -3.76
N CYS A 213 -9.05 -8.01 -4.74
CA CYS A 213 -8.65 -8.04 -6.13
C CYS A 213 -8.44 -6.60 -6.63
N GLY A 214 -7.47 -6.36 -7.52
CA GLY A 214 -7.06 -5.00 -7.88
C GLY A 214 -5.57 -4.92 -8.18
N SER A 215 -4.99 -3.75 -7.97
CA SER A 215 -3.57 -3.48 -8.22
C SER A 215 -2.90 -2.77 -7.04
N LEU A 216 -1.62 -3.08 -6.86
CA LEU A 216 -0.69 -2.33 -6.03
C LEU A 216 0.54 -2.01 -6.88
N ASP A 217 0.88 -0.74 -6.99
CA ASP A 217 2.00 -0.26 -7.81
C ASP A 217 3.00 0.52 -6.94
N SER A 218 4.31 0.35 -7.19
CA SER A 218 5.35 1.01 -6.39
C SER A 218 6.70 1.06 -7.11
N ASP A 219 7.60 1.95 -6.69
CA ASP A 219 9.01 1.84 -7.07
C ASP A 219 9.73 0.80 -6.20
N GLN A 220 9.33 0.67 -4.94
CA GLN A 220 9.82 -0.33 -4.01
C GLN A 220 8.69 -0.84 -3.12
N MET A 221 8.58 -2.17 -2.98
CA MET A 221 7.62 -2.78 -2.06
C MET A 221 8.30 -3.44 -0.87
N LEU A 222 7.88 -3.04 0.33
CA LEU A 222 8.24 -3.67 1.60
C LEU A 222 6.99 -4.33 2.19
N ASN A 223 6.90 -5.65 2.11
CA ASN A 223 5.82 -6.39 2.78
C ASN A 223 6.31 -6.99 4.09
N GLN A 224 5.88 -6.42 5.21
CA GLN A 224 6.11 -6.94 6.56
C GLN A 224 4.83 -7.55 7.16
N GLY A 225 3.66 -7.14 6.66
CA GLY A 225 2.35 -7.60 7.09
C GLY A 225 1.80 -8.75 6.26
N ILE A 226 0.51 -8.71 5.96
CA ILE A 226 -0.20 -9.75 5.19
C ILE A 226 -0.69 -9.17 3.88
N VAL A 227 -0.44 -9.86 2.76
CA VAL A 227 -1.11 -9.60 1.47
C VAL A 227 -1.73 -10.89 0.93
N TYR A 228 -3.06 -10.86 0.73
CA TYR A 228 -3.80 -11.98 0.15
C TYR A 228 -4.65 -11.55 -1.05
N SER A 229 -4.56 -12.29 -2.16
CA SER A 229 -5.62 -12.22 -3.17
C SER A 229 -6.90 -12.91 -2.68
N VAL A 230 -8.05 -12.28 -2.91
CA VAL A 230 -9.38 -12.76 -2.52
C VAL A 230 -10.36 -12.53 -3.67
N GLY A 231 -11.13 -13.55 -4.04
CA GLY A 231 -12.25 -13.41 -4.99
C GLY A 231 -11.86 -13.09 -6.45
N GLY A 232 -10.57 -13.01 -6.78
CA GLY A 232 -10.09 -12.67 -8.11
C GLY A 232 -8.57 -12.61 -8.20
N VAL A 233 -8.06 -11.72 -9.03
CA VAL A 233 -6.63 -11.45 -9.19
C VAL A 233 -6.26 -10.19 -8.41
N LEU A 234 -5.24 -10.29 -7.56
CA LEU A 234 -4.53 -9.13 -7.03
C LEU A 234 -3.19 -9.04 -7.75
N ASN A 235 -2.91 -7.89 -8.37
CA ASN A 235 -1.64 -7.62 -9.01
C ASN A 235 -0.77 -6.76 -8.09
N ILE A 236 0.50 -7.09 -8.01
CA ILE A 236 1.54 -6.30 -7.37
C ILE A 236 2.58 -6.03 -8.44
N HIS A 237 2.91 -4.77 -8.65
CA HIS A 237 3.97 -4.34 -9.53
C HIS A 237 4.96 -3.48 -8.74
N SER A 238 6.25 -3.72 -8.98
CA SER A 238 7.31 -2.87 -8.47
C SER A 238 8.35 -2.60 -9.54
N ASP A 239 8.69 -1.33 -9.77
CA ASP A 239 9.76 -0.95 -10.68
C ASP A 239 11.16 -1.32 -10.14
N GLY A 240 11.27 -1.55 -8.83
CA GLY A 240 12.47 -1.99 -8.12
C GLY A 240 12.28 -3.33 -7.42
N SER A 241 12.95 -3.50 -6.27
CA SER A 241 12.92 -4.75 -5.49
C SER A 241 11.64 -4.91 -4.65
N ILE A 242 11.19 -6.16 -4.52
CA ILE A 242 10.14 -6.54 -3.57
C ILE A 242 10.78 -7.37 -2.45
N ILE A 243 10.67 -6.88 -1.22
CA ILE A 243 11.14 -7.58 -0.03
C ILE A 243 9.93 -8.05 0.77
N ASN A 244 9.77 -9.37 0.89
CA ASN A 244 8.71 -9.96 1.70
C ASN A 244 9.27 -10.51 3.01
N THR A 245 9.04 -9.84 4.13
CA THR A 245 9.28 -10.37 5.49
C THR A 245 7.99 -10.84 6.18
N GLY A 246 6.82 -10.49 5.63
CA GLY A 246 5.50 -10.88 6.08
C GLY A 246 4.95 -12.10 5.36
N VAL A 247 3.69 -12.03 4.92
CA VAL A 247 2.99 -13.10 4.20
C VAL A 247 2.52 -12.60 2.84
N PHE A 248 2.88 -13.35 1.80
CA PHE A 248 2.20 -13.32 0.51
C PHE A 248 1.38 -14.60 0.34
N GLY A 249 0.17 -14.48 -0.20
CA GLY A 249 -0.58 -15.68 -0.55
C GLY A 249 -1.85 -15.40 -1.33
N ASN A 250 -2.54 -16.48 -1.65
CA ASN A 250 -3.87 -16.43 -2.24
C ASN A 250 -4.88 -17.13 -1.34
N LYS A 251 -6.14 -16.69 -1.30
CA LYS A 251 -7.24 -17.55 -0.84
C LYS A 251 -7.55 -18.61 -1.91
N PRO A 252 -8.25 -19.71 -1.55
CA PRO A 252 -8.63 -20.72 -2.53
C PRO A 252 -9.31 -20.10 -3.75
N LEU A 253 -8.95 -20.57 -4.95
CA LEU A 253 -9.42 -20.07 -6.25
C LEU A 253 -8.97 -18.65 -6.65
N ALA A 254 -8.30 -17.90 -5.78
CA ALA A 254 -7.76 -16.57 -6.09
C ALA A 254 -6.31 -16.64 -6.61
N ILE A 255 -5.86 -15.57 -7.28
CA ILE A 255 -4.50 -15.48 -7.84
C ILE A 255 -3.84 -14.22 -7.31
N LEU A 256 -2.66 -14.38 -6.71
CA LEU A 256 -1.75 -13.27 -6.44
C LEU A 256 -0.72 -13.25 -7.57
N ASN A 257 -0.64 -12.15 -8.31
CA ASN A 257 0.31 -11.95 -9.39
C ASN A 257 1.29 -10.84 -9.00
N ILE A 258 2.59 -11.11 -9.09
CA ILE A 258 3.65 -10.24 -8.61
C ILE A 258 4.65 -10.03 -9.73
N SER A 259 5.03 -8.79 -10.00
CA SER A 259 6.04 -8.46 -11.00
C SER A 259 7.04 -7.46 -10.40
N SER A 260 8.31 -7.67 -10.70
CA SER A 260 9.40 -6.80 -10.24
C SER A 260 10.54 -6.84 -11.25
N HIS A 261 11.16 -5.68 -11.52
CA HIS A 261 12.34 -5.63 -12.39
C HIS A 261 13.59 -6.23 -11.72
N GLU A 262 13.71 -6.14 -10.39
CA GLU A 262 14.88 -6.64 -9.66
C GLU A 262 14.67 -8.05 -9.08
N GLY A 263 13.43 -8.54 -9.02
CA GLY A 263 13.04 -9.82 -8.46
C GLY A 263 12.47 -9.70 -7.04
N VAL A 264 12.06 -10.84 -6.49
CA VAL A 264 11.48 -10.94 -5.15
C VAL A 264 12.40 -11.69 -4.20
N ASP A 265 12.74 -11.04 -3.09
CA ASP A 265 13.45 -11.64 -1.96
C ASP A 265 12.44 -12.02 -0.87
N ASN A 266 12.09 -13.29 -0.82
CA ASN A 266 11.22 -13.84 0.22
C ASN A 266 12.02 -14.17 1.47
N GLN A 267 11.82 -13.39 2.52
CA GLN A 267 12.34 -13.57 3.89
C GLN A 267 11.24 -14.01 4.87
N GLY A 268 9.98 -13.94 4.45
CA GLY A 268 8.77 -14.29 5.21
C GLY A 268 8.13 -15.59 4.72
N THR A 269 6.81 -15.59 4.57
CA THR A 269 6.02 -16.74 4.12
C THR A 269 5.34 -16.48 2.78
N ILE A 270 5.37 -17.47 1.89
CA ILE A 270 4.51 -17.57 0.71
C ILE A 270 3.56 -18.76 0.91
N GLU A 271 2.25 -18.51 0.84
CA GLU A 271 1.21 -19.54 0.96
C GLU A 271 0.42 -19.70 -0.35
N VAL A 272 0.52 -20.89 -0.96
CA VAL A 272 -0.03 -21.16 -2.29
C VAL A 272 -1.21 -22.10 -2.19
N ASN A 273 -2.41 -21.53 -2.06
CA ASN A 273 -3.65 -22.26 -1.79
C ASN A 273 -4.31 -22.86 -3.04
N ALA A 274 -5.04 -23.96 -2.79
CA ALA A 274 -5.66 -24.80 -3.81
C ALA A 274 -6.56 -24.05 -4.81
N GLY A 275 -6.51 -24.49 -6.06
CA GLY A 275 -7.35 -24.01 -7.16
C GLY A 275 -7.05 -22.58 -7.62
N GLY A 276 -6.05 -21.93 -7.02
CA GLY A 276 -5.49 -20.64 -7.42
C GLY A 276 -3.96 -20.71 -7.49
N GLY A 277 -3.30 -19.59 -7.26
CA GLY A 277 -1.83 -19.56 -7.25
C GLY A 277 -1.20 -18.26 -6.81
N VAL A 278 0.12 -18.32 -6.67
CA VAL A 278 0.99 -17.16 -6.50
C VAL A 278 1.98 -17.18 -7.67
N ALA A 279 1.91 -16.17 -8.52
CA ALA A 279 2.72 -16.07 -9.72
C ALA A 279 3.66 -14.86 -9.61
N PHE A 280 4.90 -15.07 -10.01
CA PHE A 280 5.96 -14.07 -10.09
C PHE A 280 6.37 -13.94 -11.55
N ASP A 281 6.17 -12.78 -12.18
CA ASP A 281 6.74 -12.48 -13.51
C ASP A 281 8.18 -11.97 -13.39
N CYS A 282 8.96 -12.65 -12.54
CA CYS A 282 10.34 -12.32 -12.20
C CYS A 282 10.98 -13.50 -11.45
N ASN A 283 12.24 -13.34 -11.07
CA ASN A 283 12.91 -14.33 -10.22
C ASN A 283 12.37 -14.25 -8.79
N LEU A 284 12.28 -15.40 -8.14
CA LEU A 284 11.94 -15.56 -6.73
C LEU A 284 13.11 -16.21 -5.98
N VAL A 285 13.58 -15.58 -4.92
CA VAL A 285 14.57 -16.15 -4.00
C VAL A 285 13.91 -16.42 -2.66
N ASN A 286 13.97 -17.68 -2.20
CA ASN A 286 13.53 -18.06 -0.87
C ASN A 286 14.73 -18.00 0.09
N GLU A 287 14.84 -16.92 0.84
CA GLU A 287 15.95 -16.59 1.74
C GLU A 287 15.99 -17.48 2.99
N PRO A 288 17.14 -17.59 3.69
CA PRO A 288 17.22 -18.34 4.94
C PRO A 288 16.13 -17.95 5.95
N ASN A 289 15.54 -18.94 6.60
CA ASN A 289 14.38 -18.84 7.51
C ASN A 289 13.03 -18.49 6.85
N ALA A 290 13.01 -18.20 5.56
CA ALA A 290 11.76 -18.00 4.83
C ALA A 290 11.04 -19.33 4.57
N VAL A 291 9.75 -19.23 4.25
CA VAL A 291 8.86 -20.39 4.08
C VAL A 291 8.08 -20.25 2.78
N ILE A 292 8.06 -21.32 1.99
CA ILE A 292 7.11 -21.54 0.89
C ILE A 292 6.26 -22.76 1.25
N LYS A 293 4.95 -22.58 1.30
CA LYS A 293 3.97 -23.66 1.51
C LYS A 293 3.13 -23.87 0.25
N LEU A 294 3.25 -25.04 -0.36
CA LEU A 294 2.37 -25.48 -1.44
C LEU A 294 1.18 -26.24 -0.87
N LEU A 295 0.02 -25.61 -0.91
CA LEU A 295 -1.24 -26.13 -0.41
C LEU A 295 -2.16 -26.50 -1.59
N ASN A 296 -1.62 -27.26 -2.55
CA ASN A 296 -2.28 -27.71 -3.78
C ASN A 296 -2.60 -26.60 -4.80
N GLY A 297 -2.04 -25.39 -4.65
CA GLY A 297 -2.08 -24.34 -5.66
C GLY A 297 -0.90 -24.41 -6.64
N THR A 298 -0.78 -23.40 -7.50
CA THR A 298 0.36 -23.25 -8.42
C THR A 298 1.26 -22.11 -7.98
N LEU A 299 2.55 -22.41 -7.77
CA LEU A 299 3.61 -21.41 -7.65
C LEU A 299 4.27 -21.23 -9.03
N ALA A 300 4.35 -19.99 -9.52
CA ALA A 300 5.02 -19.69 -10.78
C ALA A 300 6.08 -18.62 -10.58
N ALA A 301 7.26 -18.78 -11.18
CA ALA A 301 8.29 -17.73 -11.30
C ALA A 301 9.10 -17.95 -12.58
N THR A 302 9.95 -17.00 -12.99
CA THR A 302 10.94 -17.30 -14.05
C THR A 302 11.97 -18.32 -13.56
N THR A 303 12.52 -18.05 -12.37
CA THR A 303 13.40 -18.95 -11.62
C THR A 303 13.06 -18.88 -10.14
N ILE A 304 12.95 -20.02 -9.48
CA ILE A 304 12.76 -20.17 -8.04
C ILE A 304 14.07 -20.69 -7.46
N THR A 305 14.72 -19.89 -6.62
CA THR A 305 15.96 -20.26 -5.92
C THR A 305 15.67 -20.59 -4.47
N GLN A 306 15.93 -21.82 -4.05
CA GLN A 306 15.81 -22.27 -2.67
C GLN A 306 17.15 -22.18 -1.96
N LYS A 307 17.32 -21.24 -1.03
CA LYS A 307 18.54 -21.12 -0.21
C LYS A 307 18.55 -22.06 0.99
N THR A 308 19.75 -22.28 1.51
CA THR A 308 19.97 -23.12 2.70
C THR A 308 19.40 -22.46 3.95
N GLY A 309 18.71 -23.25 4.77
CA GLY A 309 18.01 -22.76 5.96
C GLY A 309 16.61 -22.21 5.69
N ALA A 310 16.20 -22.11 4.42
CA ALA A 310 14.81 -21.82 4.06
C ALA A 310 13.97 -23.11 4.03
N THR A 311 12.65 -22.98 4.16
CA THR A 311 11.68 -24.09 4.05
C THR A 311 10.89 -23.96 2.75
N PHE A 312 10.81 -25.05 1.99
CA PHE A 312 9.91 -25.18 0.85
C PHE A 312 9.28 -26.56 0.91
N GLU A 313 7.98 -26.61 1.22
CA GLU A 313 7.26 -27.85 1.42
C GLU A 313 5.82 -27.87 0.88
N GLY A 314 5.29 -29.07 0.64
CA GLY A 314 3.89 -29.30 0.28
C GLY A 314 3.70 -30.02 -1.05
N PHE A 315 2.62 -29.74 -1.77
CA PHE A 315 2.32 -30.34 -3.08
C PHE A 315 1.49 -29.39 -3.95
N GLY A 316 1.58 -29.52 -5.28
CA GLY A 316 0.84 -28.66 -6.22
C GLY A 316 1.53 -28.47 -7.58
N GLY A 317 1.27 -27.33 -8.22
CA GLY A 317 1.94 -26.92 -9.45
C GLY A 317 3.16 -26.06 -9.15
N ILE A 318 4.24 -26.27 -9.90
CA ILE A 318 5.41 -25.39 -9.96
C ILE A 318 5.66 -25.07 -11.43
N THR A 319 5.77 -23.79 -11.79
CA THR A 319 6.12 -23.34 -13.13
C THR A 319 7.31 -22.41 -13.06
N GLY A 320 8.30 -22.63 -13.93
CA GLY A 320 9.60 -21.96 -13.85
C GLY A 320 10.73 -22.91 -13.53
N ASN A 321 11.96 -22.41 -13.70
CA ASN A 321 13.15 -23.16 -13.34
C ASN A 321 13.30 -23.22 -11.81
N VAL A 322 13.73 -24.35 -11.26
CA VAL A 322 13.95 -24.54 -9.83
C VAL A 322 15.43 -24.77 -9.58
N VAL A 323 16.04 -23.99 -8.71
CA VAL A 323 17.44 -24.13 -8.29
C VAL A 323 17.49 -24.39 -6.79
N ILE A 324 18.06 -25.53 -6.39
CA ILE A 324 18.24 -25.90 -4.99
C ILE A 324 19.70 -25.66 -4.62
N ASP A 325 19.96 -24.64 -3.79
CA ASP A 325 21.32 -24.24 -3.41
C ASP A 325 22.03 -25.28 -2.53
N PRO A 326 23.38 -25.22 -2.41
CA PRO A 326 24.14 -26.23 -1.69
C PRO A 326 23.68 -26.40 -0.25
N ASN A 327 23.31 -27.63 0.12
CA ASN A 327 22.73 -28.03 1.41
C ASN A 327 21.29 -27.56 1.67
N ALA A 328 20.62 -26.95 0.69
CA ALA A 328 19.21 -26.63 0.79
C ALA A 328 18.33 -27.87 0.51
N VAL A 329 17.08 -27.81 0.97
CA VAL A 329 16.12 -28.92 0.84
C VAL A 329 14.77 -28.40 0.36
N ILE A 330 14.19 -29.07 -0.63
CA ILE A 330 12.78 -28.94 -1.01
C ILE A 330 12.08 -30.26 -0.65
N LYS A 331 10.91 -30.19 0.01
CA LYS A 331 10.13 -31.37 0.44
C LYS A 331 8.75 -31.43 -0.22
N LEU A 332 8.56 -32.34 -1.17
CA LEU A 332 7.29 -32.50 -1.88
C LEU A 332 6.53 -33.70 -1.31
N THR A 333 5.39 -33.46 -0.64
CA THR A 333 4.65 -34.45 0.16
C THR A 333 3.37 -34.98 -0.53
N GLY A 334 3.31 -34.89 -1.85
CA GLY A 334 2.17 -35.31 -2.65
C GLY A 334 2.39 -35.10 -4.15
N PRO A 335 1.36 -35.30 -4.98
CA PRO A 335 1.44 -35.11 -6.43
C PRO A 335 1.90 -33.69 -6.77
N THR A 336 2.99 -33.57 -7.53
CA THR A 336 3.56 -32.28 -7.92
C THR A 336 3.96 -32.30 -9.39
N ASN A 337 3.66 -31.23 -10.12
CA ASN A 337 4.14 -31.05 -11.50
C ASN A 337 5.07 -29.82 -11.56
N ILE A 338 6.30 -30.02 -12.01
CA ILE A 338 7.30 -28.98 -12.23
C ILE A 338 7.43 -28.76 -13.74
N VAL A 339 6.92 -27.62 -14.20
CA VAL A 339 7.02 -27.16 -15.59
C VAL A 339 8.20 -26.20 -15.72
N GLY A 340 9.38 -26.78 -15.86
CA GLY A 340 10.67 -26.07 -15.95
C GLY A 340 11.84 -27.00 -15.65
N ASP A 341 13.06 -26.48 -15.75
CA ASP A 341 14.26 -27.22 -15.38
C ASP A 341 14.42 -27.29 -13.85
N VAL A 342 15.09 -28.33 -13.37
CA VAL A 342 15.42 -28.50 -11.94
C VAL A 342 16.92 -28.69 -11.80
N GLU A 343 17.60 -27.78 -11.12
CA GLU A 343 19.01 -27.89 -10.74
C GLU A 343 19.15 -28.21 -9.25
N ILE A 344 19.82 -29.32 -8.93
CA ILE A 344 20.12 -29.77 -7.57
C ILE A 344 21.63 -29.69 -7.37
N LYS A 345 22.08 -28.64 -6.67
CA LYS A 345 23.52 -28.39 -6.44
C LYS A 345 24.13 -29.35 -5.41
N GLU A 346 25.44 -29.28 -5.25
CA GLU A 346 26.20 -30.16 -4.34
C GLU A 346 25.63 -30.12 -2.91
N GLY A 347 25.36 -31.29 -2.33
CA GLY A 347 24.79 -31.41 -0.98
C GLY A 347 23.31 -31.02 -0.85
N ALA A 348 22.70 -30.45 -1.89
CA ALA A 348 21.27 -30.13 -1.91
C ALA A 348 20.40 -31.39 -2.03
N THR A 349 19.15 -31.31 -1.55
CA THR A 349 18.20 -32.44 -1.59
C THR A 349 16.83 -32.05 -2.12
N LEU A 350 16.34 -32.80 -3.12
CA LEU A 350 14.92 -32.87 -3.45
C LEU A 350 14.32 -34.10 -2.74
N ASP A 351 13.54 -33.89 -1.69
CA ASP A 351 12.90 -34.95 -0.89
C ASP A 351 11.44 -35.10 -1.33
N ILE A 352 11.03 -36.32 -1.67
CA ILE A 352 9.72 -36.63 -2.23
C ILE A 352 9.07 -37.71 -1.37
N SER A 353 7.91 -37.42 -0.80
CA SER A 353 7.12 -38.39 -0.05
C SER A 353 5.68 -38.48 -0.52
N ASP A 354 5.12 -39.69 -0.45
CA ASP A 354 3.69 -39.97 -0.62
C ASP A 354 3.04 -39.39 -1.90
N GLY A 355 3.82 -39.29 -3.00
CA GLY A 355 3.39 -38.58 -4.20
C GLY A 355 4.22 -38.89 -5.45
N THR A 356 3.68 -38.50 -6.61
CA THR A 356 4.42 -38.51 -7.87
C THR A 356 4.84 -37.09 -8.23
N VAL A 357 6.14 -36.88 -8.40
CA VAL A 357 6.70 -35.64 -8.94
C VAL A 357 7.00 -35.83 -10.42
N LEU A 358 6.38 -35.02 -11.25
CA LEU A 358 6.68 -34.92 -12.68
C LEU A 358 7.54 -33.70 -12.93
N VAL A 359 8.67 -33.86 -13.62
CA VAL A 359 9.51 -32.76 -14.09
C VAL A 359 9.53 -32.78 -15.61
N THR A 360 9.00 -31.74 -16.24
CA THR A 360 8.94 -31.67 -17.71
C THR A 360 10.24 -31.17 -18.33
N GLY A 361 10.99 -30.31 -17.63
CA GLY A 361 12.31 -29.84 -18.05
C GLY A 361 13.44 -30.80 -17.69
N LEU A 362 14.67 -30.35 -17.93
CA LEU A 362 15.88 -31.10 -17.61
C LEU A 362 16.11 -31.12 -16.09
N THR A 363 16.39 -32.30 -15.55
CA THR A 363 16.83 -32.44 -14.15
C THR A 363 18.34 -32.57 -14.08
N THR A 364 19.03 -31.59 -13.49
CA THR A 364 20.49 -31.55 -13.38
C THR A 364 20.94 -31.80 -11.94
N CYS A 365 21.77 -32.80 -11.69
CA CYS A 365 22.29 -33.15 -10.35
C CYS A 365 23.80 -32.90 -10.24
N ASN A 366 24.20 -31.71 -9.82
CA ASN A 366 25.61 -31.33 -9.67
C ASN A 366 26.17 -31.76 -8.31
N GLY A 367 26.07 -33.06 -7.98
CA GLY A 367 26.43 -33.61 -6.66
C GLY A 367 25.31 -33.57 -5.62
N GLY A 368 24.08 -33.24 -6.05
CA GLY A 368 22.87 -33.27 -5.22
C GLY A 368 22.24 -34.65 -5.06
N THR A 369 21.19 -34.71 -4.23
CA THR A 369 20.45 -35.94 -3.89
C THR A 369 18.97 -35.80 -4.27
N ILE A 370 18.40 -36.87 -4.84
CA ILE A 370 16.94 -37.03 -4.94
C ILE A 370 16.58 -38.17 -3.98
N LYS A 371 15.77 -37.84 -2.97
CA LYS A 371 15.33 -38.79 -1.95
C LYS A 371 13.84 -39.07 -2.15
N THR A 372 13.47 -40.34 -2.13
CA THR A 372 12.08 -40.77 -2.31
C THR A 372 11.67 -41.71 -1.17
N PHE A 373 10.54 -41.42 -0.53
CA PHE A 373 9.91 -42.25 0.51
C PHE A 373 8.43 -42.46 0.17
N HIS A 374 8.03 -43.67 -0.22
CA HIS A 374 6.69 -43.93 -0.80
C HIS A 374 6.29 -43.02 -1.97
N GLY A 375 7.26 -42.34 -2.59
CA GLY A 375 7.06 -41.41 -3.69
C GLY A 375 7.77 -41.87 -4.96
N THR A 376 7.51 -41.18 -6.07
CA THR A 376 8.17 -41.44 -7.35
C THR A 376 8.49 -40.12 -8.04
N ILE A 377 9.61 -40.09 -8.78
CA ILE A 377 9.96 -38.99 -9.68
C ILE A 377 9.96 -39.47 -11.12
N ILE A 378 9.40 -38.66 -12.01
CA ILE A 378 9.38 -38.86 -13.46
C ILE A 378 10.05 -37.65 -14.11
N THR A 379 11.22 -37.84 -14.71
CA THR A 379 12.00 -36.79 -15.38
C THR A 379 11.81 -36.88 -16.90
N GLN A 380 10.80 -36.19 -17.45
CA GLN A 380 10.47 -36.27 -18.88
C GLN A 380 11.51 -35.56 -19.75
N GLY A 381 12.08 -34.44 -19.30
CA GLY A 381 13.17 -33.73 -19.99
C GLY A 381 14.53 -34.41 -19.87
N GLY A 382 14.60 -35.57 -19.20
CA GLY A 382 15.83 -36.31 -18.96
C GLY A 382 16.58 -35.87 -17.71
N THR A 383 17.74 -36.49 -17.49
CA THR A 383 18.64 -36.19 -16.37
C THR A 383 20.06 -35.90 -16.85
N SER A 384 20.71 -34.89 -16.30
CA SER A 384 22.13 -34.57 -16.55
C SER A 384 22.87 -34.28 -15.24
N GLY A 385 24.20 -34.12 -15.31
CA GLY A 385 25.05 -33.86 -14.13
C GLY A 385 25.16 -35.10 -13.22
N GLY A 386 26.32 -35.76 -13.22
CA GLY A 386 26.59 -36.93 -12.36
C GLY A 386 25.53 -38.04 -12.38
N ILE A 387 25.65 -39.02 -11.49
CA ILE A 387 24.52 -39.89 -11.13
C ILE A 387 23.89 -39.22 -9.91
N CYS A 388 22.66 -38.70 -10.01
CA CYS A 388 21.91 -38.26 -8.82
C CYS A 388 21.94 -39.42 -7.82
N ARG A 389 22.41 -39.19 -6.58
CA ARG A 389 22.29 -40.22 -5.56
C ARG A 389 20.80 -40.40 -5.27
N ARG A 390 20.21 -41.48 -5.77
CA ARG A 390 18.83 -41.86 -5.49
C ARG A 390 18.81 -42.70 -4.24
N ILE A 391 18.17 -42.19 -3.19
CA ILE A 391 17.96 -42.93 -1.94
C ILE A 391 16.49 -43.32 -1.89
N PHE A 392 16.23 -44.61 -2.08
CA PHE A 392 14.94 -45.22 -1.80
C PHE A 392 14.92 -45.57 -0.32
N VAL A 393 14.03 -44.93 0.42
CA VAL A 393 13.73 -45.30 1.80
C VAL A 393 12.40 -46.05 1.73
N ASP A 394 12.44 -47.35 2.07
CA ASP A 394 11.26 -48.21 2.18
C ASP A 394 10.48 -47.92 3.48
#